data_AF-A0A938ANT5-F1
#
_entry.id   AF-A0A938ANT5-F1
#
_cell.length_a   1.000
_cell.length_b   1.000
_cell.length_c   1.000
_cell.angle_alpha   90.00
_cell.angle_beta   90.00
_cell.angle_gamma   90.00
#
_symmetry.space_group_name_H-M   'P 1'
#
loop_
_entity.id
_entity.type
_entity.pdbx_description
1 polymer ?
#
loop_
_entity_poly.entity_id
_entity_poly.type
_entity_poly.pdbx_seq_one_letter_code
_entity_poly.pdbx_strand_id
1 'polypeptide(L)'
;MRVLYFTRGYTAHDHRFLAKLARTGNEIGYLRLTPPDAADDPHALPDGVQALELRRRLHRVRPWHYPGLARLLRVVLDGFRPDVVHAGPVQDCALLAATAGAGPLVTMSWGSDILMGARRGWGQWAARRALARTAAFVCDCQAVRAAG
;
A
#
# COMPACT_ATOMS: atom_id res chain seq x y z
N MET A 1 -13.02 7.92 -11.15
CA MET A 1 -12.92 6.61 -10.45
C MET A 1 -12.45 6.85 -9.03
N ARG A 2 -12.66 5.89 -8.12
CA ARG A 2 -12.15 5.89 -6.76
C ARG A 2 -10.85 5.10 -6.68
N VAL A 3 -9.76 5.76 -6.30
CA VAL A 3 -8.44 5.17 -6.18
C VAL A 3 -8.06 5.13 -4.71
N LEU A 4 -7.84 3.96 -4.15
CA LEU A 4 -7.27 3.83 -2.81
C LEU A 4 -5.76 3.66 -2.90
N TYR A 5 -5.02 4.68 -2.46
CA TYR A 5 -3.58 4.59 -2.25
C TYR A 5 -3.28 4.08 -0.84
N PHE A 6 -2.73 2.86 -0.73
CA PHE A 6 -2.45 2.21 0.54
C PHE A 6 -0.95 1.97 0.76
N THR A 7 -0.37 2.70 1.70
CA THR A 7 1.07 2.69 1.98
C THR A 7 1.41 2.36 3.43
N ARG A 8 2.68 2.05 3.72
CA ARG A 8 3.11 1.72 5.10
C ARG A 8 2.99 2.94 6.01
N GLY A 9 3.66 4.01 5.62
CA GLY A 9 3.71 5.31 6.32
C GLY A 9 3.54 6.43 5.30
N TYR A 10 4.07 7.62 5.56
CA TYR A 10 3.93 8.75 4.66
C TYR A 10 5.29 9.35 4.30
N THR A 11 5.86 8.97 3.18
CA THR A 11 7.18 9.42 2.73
C THR A 11 7.10 10.49 1.65
N ALA A 12 8.24 11.11 1.30
CA ALA A 12 8.32 12.02 0.16
C ALA A 12 7.94 11.38 -1.18
N HIS A 13 8.06 10.06 -1.33
CA HIS A 13 7.55 9.37 -2.52
C HIS A 13 6.02 9.32 -2.50
N ASP A 14 5.43 9.02 -1.34
CA ASP A 14 3.98 9.01 -1.16
C ASP A 14 3.37 10.38 -1.41
N HIS A 15 3.93 11.46 -0.83
CA HIS A 15 3.46 12.83 -1.05
C HIS A 15 3.49 13.22 -2.54
N ARG A 16 4.64 13.02 -3.21
CA ARG A 16 4.79 13.37 -4.63
C ARG A 16 3.86 12.56 -5.53
N PHE A 17 3.61 11.30 -5.19
CA PHE A 17 2.70 10.45 -5.95
C PHE A 17 1.24 10.88 -5.74
N LEU A 18 0.82 11.10 -4.49
CA LEU A 18 -0.51 11.61 -4.16
C LEU A 18 -0.78 12.98 -4.77
N ALA A 19 0.22 13.88 -4.81
CA ALA A 19 0.06 15.20 -5.42
C ALA A 19 -0.22 15.11 -6.93
N LYS A 20 0.29 14.08 -7.60
CA LYS A 20 -0.03 13.79 -9.01
C LYS A 20 -1.41 13.14 -9.15
N LEU A 21 -1.73 12.18 -8.27
CA LEU A 21 -3.04 11.53 -8.27
C LEU A 21 -4.18 12.51 -7.99
N ALA A 22 -4.01 13.45 -7.06
CA ALA A 22 -5.01 14.45 -6.70
C ALA A 22 -5.34 15.41 -7.85
N ARG A 23 -4.43 15.57 -8.82
CA ARG A 23 -4.66 16.36 -10.04
C ARG A 23 -5.39 15.58 -11.12
N THR A 24 -5.64 14.29 -10.90
CA THR A 24 -6.52 13.51 -11.77
C THR A 24 -7.97 13.79 -11.39
N GLY A 25 -8.91 13.66 -12.33
CA GLY A 25 -10.35 13.77 -12.03
C GLY A 25 -10.92 12.58 -11.22
N ASN A 26 -10.08 11.92 -10.41
CA ASN A 26 -10.45 10.76 -9.60
C ASN A 26 -10.63 11.14 -8.13
N GLU A 27 -11.45 10.38 -7.43
CA GLU A 27 -11.59 10.45 -5.97
C GLU A 27 -10.46 9.65 -5.32
N ILE A 28 -9.59 10.32 -4.56
CA ILE A 28 -8.39 9.69 -4.01
C ILE A 28 -8.56 9.43 -2.51
N GLY A 29 -8.50 8.17 -2.13
CA GLY A 29 -8.39 7.74 -0.74
C GLY A 29 -6.93 7.46 -0.37
N TYR A 30 -6.50 7.95 0.78
CA TYR A 30 -5.19 7.66 1.35
C TYR A 30 -5.34 6.79 2.60
N LEU A 31 -4.66 5.65 2.63
CA LEU A 31 -4.63 4.77 3.79
C LEU A 31 -3.17 4.48 4.17
N ARG A 32 -2.89 4.49 5.47
CA ARG A 32 -1.59 4.09 6.03
C ARG A 32 -1.71 2.90 6.98
N LEU A 33 -0.72 2.03 6.98
CA LEU A 33 -0.68 0.82 7.82
C LEU A 33 -0.17 1.11 9.23
N THR A 34 0.89 1.91 9.34
CA THR A 34 1.52 2.27 10.62
C THR A 34 1.07 3.65 11.08
N PRO A 35 1.12 3.95 12.39
CA PRO A 35 0.92 5.31 12.89
C PRO A 35 1.95 6.31 12.31
N PRO A 36 1.70 7.62 12.45
CA PRO A 36 2.69 8.66 12.15
C PRO A 36 4.03 8.42 12.82
N ASP A 37 5.11 8.78 12.13
CA ASP A 37 6.50 8.66 12.58
C ASP A 37 7.23 9.99 12.27
N ALA A 38 8.30 10.29 13.02
CA ALA A 38 9.14 11.47 12.80
C ALA A 38 9.86 11.46 11.44
N ALA A 39 9.98 10.29 10.81
CA ALA A 39 10.52 10.13 9.46
C ALA A 39 9.48 10.38 8.35
N ASP A 40 8.21 10.65 8.70
CA ASP A 40 7.19 10.99 7.70
C ASP A 40 7.51 12.34 7.02
N ASP A 41 7.00 12.50 5.81
CA ASP A 41 7.08 13.75 5.07
C ASP A 41 6.34 14.87 5.83
N PRO A 42 6.97 16.05 5.99
CA PRO A 42 6.41 17.13 6.79
C PRO A 42 5.23 17.85 6.12
N HIS A 43 5.03 17.68 4.81
CA HIS A 43 3.95 18.35 4.09
C HIS A 43 2.60 17.70 4.39
N ALA A 44 1.54 18.51 4.49
CA ALA A 44 0.19 17.98 4.59
C ALA A 44 -0.17 17.07 3.39
N LEU A 45 -1.20 16.23 3.57
CA LEU A 45 -1.77 15.52 2.43
C LEU A 45 -2.24 16.53 1.37
N PRO A 46 -2.03 16.25 0.07
CA PRO A 46 -2.50 17.13 -0.99
C PRO A 46 -4.01 17.37 -0.93
N ASP A 47 -4.45 18.56 -1.33
CA ASP A 47 -5.87 18.90 -1.40
C ASP A 47 -6.66 17.90 -2.27
N GLY A 48 -7.87 17.56 -1.83
CA GLY A 48 -8.72 16.58 -2.51
C GLY A 48 -8.40 15.12 -2.20
N VAL A 49 -7.35 14.84 -1.42
CA VAL A 49 -7.06 13.48 -0.92
C VAL A 49 -7.80 13.24 0.40
N GLN A 50 -8.67 12.22 0.42
CA GLN A 50 -9.39 11.80 1.60
C GLN A 50 -8.54 10.85 2.45
N ALA A 51 -8.17 11.27 3.67
CA ALA A 51 -7.53 10.37 4.63
C ALA A 51 -8.53 9.33 5.16
N LEU A 52 -8.17 8.06 5.05
CA LEU A 52 -8.89 6.90 5.60
C LEU A 52 -8.07 6.27 6.71
N GLU A 53 -8.74 5.61 7.64
CA GLU A 53 -8.10 5.03 8.82
C GLU A 53 -8.45 3.56 9.02
N LEU A 54 -7.43 2.75 9.31
CA LEU A 54 -7.64 1.46 9.96
C LEU A 54 -8.00 1.71 11.43
N ARG A 55 -9.09 1.09 11.89
CA ARG A 55 -9.54 1.14 13.31
C ARG A 55 -8.45 0.74 14.31
N ARG A 56 -7.44 -0.02 13.86
CA ARG A 56 -6.26 -0.37 14.63
C ARG A 56 -5.03 -0.29 13.73
N ARG A 57 -4.06 0.55 14.12
CA ARG A 57 -2.73 0.63 13.52
C ARG A 57 -1.69 0.04 14.48
N LEU A 58 -0.66 -0.59 13.93
CA LEU A 58 0.42 -1.19 14.69
C LEU A 58 1.74 -0.59 14.23
N HIS A 59 2.61 -0.16 15.15
CA HIS A 59 3.96 0.26 14.80
C HIS A 59 4.78 -0.87 14.15
N ARG A 60 4.50 -2.12 14.55
CA ARG A 60 5.13 -3.32 13.97
C ARG A 60 4.10 -4.37 13.59
N VAL A 61 4.01 -4.65 12.30
CA VAL A 61 3.17 -5.72 11.76
C VAL A 61 3.94 -7.04 11.74
N ARG A 62 3.29 -8.12 12.17
CA ARG A 62 3.84 -9.47 12.23
C ARG A 62 2.92 -10.42 11.43
N PRO A 63 3.42 -11.57 10.95
CA PRO A 63 2.65 -12.46 10.08
C PRO A 63 1.25 -12.82 10.61
N TRP A 64 1.14 -13.15 11.90
CA TRP A 64 -0.13 -13.53 12.53
C TRP A 64 -1.13 -12.37 12.69
N HIS A 65 -0.72 -11.12 12.48
CA HIS A 65 -1.63 -9.98 12.48
C HIS A 65 -2.43 -9.85 11.17
N TYR A 66 -1.98 -10.43 10.07
CA TYR A 66 -2.58 -10.22 8.73
C TYR A 66 -4.05 -10.64 8.64
N PRO A 67 -4.50 -11.79 9.18
CA PRO A 67 -5.92 -12.15 9.11
C PRO A 67 -6.85 -11.17 9.83
N GLY A 68 -6.38 -10.56 10.92
CA GLY A 68 -7.12 -9.54 11.66
C GLY A 68 -7.11 -8.19 10.93
N LEU A 69 -5.94 -7.76 10.47
CA LEU A 69 -5.80 -6.54 9.69
C LEU A 69 -6.56 -6.59 8.36
N ALA A 70 -6.64 -7.76 7.71
CA ALA A 70 -7.37 -7.94 6.46
C ALA A 70 -8.88 -7.74 6.66
N ARG A 71 -9.43 -8.19 7.80
CA ARG A 71 -10.82 -7.90 8.17
C ARG A 71 -11.06 -6.41 8.39
N LEU A 72 -10.13 -5.71 9.04
CA LEU A 72 -10.22 -4.26 9.22
C LEU A 72 -10.10 -3.52 7.88
N LEU A 73 -9.22 -3.98 6.99
CA LEU A 73 -9.08 -3.41 5.65
C LEU A 73 -10.35 -3.60 4.82
N ARG A 74 -11.02 -4.76 4.90
CA ARG A 74 -12.32 -4.96 4.23
C ARG A 74 -13.36 -3.92 4.63
N VAL A 75 -13.44 -3.55 5.91
CA VAL A 75 -14.35 -2.47 6.35
C VAL A 75 -14.04 -1.15 5.65
N VAL A 76 -12.75 -0.82 5.47
CA VAL A 76 -12.33 0.39 4.74
C VAL A 76 -12.70 0.27 3.25
N LEU A 77 -12.47 -0.90 2.65
CA LEU A 77 -12.80 -1.16 1.25
C LEU A 77 -14.32 -1.09 1.00
N ASP A 78 -15.15 -1.64 1.89
CA ASP A 78 -16.60 -1.63 1.78
C ASP A 78 -17.21 -0.23 1.96
N GLY A 79 -16.57 0.60 2.80
CA GLY A 79 -16.98 1.98 3.04
C GLY A 79 -16.56 2.94 1.93
N PHE A 80 -15.31 2.85 1.46
CA PHE A 80 -14.80 3.74 0.41
C PHE A 80 -15.20 3.26 -1.00
N ARG A 81 -15.31 1.94 -1.21
CA ARG A 81 -15.57 1.27 -2.49
C ARG A 81 -14.62 1.73 -3.61
N PRO A 82 -13.30 1.46 -3.48
CA PRO A 82 -12.35 1.82 -4.53
C PRO A 82 -12.58 1.00 -5.79
N ASP A 83 -12.50 1.65 -6.95
CA ASP A 83 -12.44 1.00 -8.26
C ASP A 83 -11.06 0.37 -8.50
N VAL A 84 -10.03 0.84 -7.79
CA VAL A 84 -8.67 0.29 -7.83
C VAL A 84 -7.96 0.53 -6.50
N VAL A 85 -7.19 -0.46 -6.05
CA VAL A 85 -6.31 -0.34 -4.88
C VAL A 85 -4.87 -0.31 -5.35
N HIS A 86 -4.17 0.80 -5.13
CA HIS A 86 -2.73 0.93 -5.36
C HIS A 86 -2.00 0.76 -4.03
N ALA A 87 -1.32 -0.37 -3.84
CA ALA A 87 -0.73 -0.72 -2.55
C ALA A 87 0.75 -1.07 -2.64
N GLY A 88 1.53 -0.55 -1.70
CA GLY A 88 2.94 -0.88 -1.51
C GLY A 88 3.40 -0.46 -0.12
N PRO A 89 4.51 -0.97 0.43
CA PRO A 89 5.41 -1.95 -0.15
C PRO A 89 4.81 -3.35 -0.39
N VAL A 90 5.54 -4.18 -1.14
CA VAL A 90 5.04 -5.45 -1.69
C VAL A 90 4.73 -6.47 -0.58
N GLN A 91 5.64 -6.65 0.38
CA GLN A 91 5.52 -7.70 1.40
C GLN A 91 4.57 -7.34 2.54
N ASP A 92 4.02 -6.12 2.56
CA ASP A 92 3.13 -5.66 3.61
C ASP A 92 1.79 -5.11 3.11
N CYS A 93 1.73 -3.90 2.60
CA CYS A 93 0.46 -3.28 2.24
C CYS A 93 -0.16 -4.01 1.05
N ALA A 94 0.64 -4.38 0.04
CA ALA A 94 0.14 -5.17 -1.08
C ALA A 94 -0.26 -6.60 -0.65
N LEU A 95 0.53 -7.25 0.20
CA LEU A 95 0.16 -8.56 0.78
C LEU A 95 -1.15 -8.46 1.58
N LEU A 96 -1.33 -7.39 2.36
CA LEU A 96 -2.52 -7.19 3.16
C LEU A 96 -3.74 -6.92 2.27
N ALA A 97 -3.60 -6.09 1.24
CA ALA A 97 -4.64 -5.85 0.25
C ALA A 97 -5.03 -7.15 -0.47
N ALA A 98 -4.06 -7.94 -0.93
CA ALA A 98 -4.29 -9.25 -1.53
C ALA A 98 -5.00 -10.21 -0.56
N THR A 99 -4.64 -10.20 0.72
CA THR A 99 -5.27 -11.03 1.78
C THR A 99 -6.70 -10.57 2.09
N ALA A 100 -6.96 -9.27 2.02
CA ALA A 100 -8.29 -8.69 2.15
C ALA A 100 -9.19 -9.01 0.95
N GLY A 101 -8.62 -9.42 -0.18
CA GLY A 101 -9.36 -9.67 -1.42
C GLY A 101 -9.61 -8.40 -2.22
N ALA A 102 -8.79 -7.36 -2.03
CA ALA A 102 -8.85 -6.14 -2.83
C ALA A 102 -8.61 -6.45 -4.32
N GLY A 103 -9.43 -5.87 -5.20
CA GLY A 103 -9.31 -6.08 -6.64
C GLY A 103 -10.09 -5.02 -7.42
N PRO A 104 -9.53 -4.48 -8.52
CA PRO A 104 -8.18 -4.69 -9.02
C PRO A 104 -7.08 -4.12 -8.10
N LEU A 105 -6.02 -4.91 -7.88
CA LEU A 105 -4.86 -4.53 -7.08
C LEU A 105 -3.69 -4.14 -7.99
N VAL A 106 -3.22 -2.91 -7.87
CA VAL A 106 -1.96 -2.44 -8.45
C VAL A 106 -0.92 -2.45 -7.34
N THR A 107 0.11 -3.28 -7.48
CA THR A 107 1.16 -3.41 -6.46
C THR A 107 2.32 -2.50 -6.80
N MET A 108 2.83 -1.80 -5.81
CA MET A 108 3.89 -0.79 -5.95
C MET A 108 5.12 -1.16 -5.12
N SER A 109 6.31 -0.97 -5.69
CA SER A 109 7.59 -1.07 -4.98
C SER A 109 8.44 0.18 -5.21
N TRP A 110 8.94 0.76 -4.12
CA TRP A 110 10.01 1.78 -4.13
C TRP A 110 11.42 1.17 -4.13
N GLY A 111 11.53 -0.14 -4.40
CA GLY A 111 12.78 -0.86 -4.59
C GLY A 111 13.35 -1.54 -3.35
N SER A 112 13.49 -0.85 -2.22
CA SER A 112 14.15 -1.42 -1.03
C SER A 112 13.44 -2.66 -0.48
N ASP A 113 12.12 -2.69 -0.61
CA ASP A 113 11.27 -3.79 -0.20
C ASP A 113 11.50 -5.04 -1.06
N ILE A 114 11.66 -4.93 -2.37
CA ILE A 114 12.02 -6.07 -3.23
C ILE A 114 13.50 -6.43 -3.11
N LEU A 115 14.41 -5.46 -3.23
CA LEU A 115 15.86 -5.71 -3.30
C LEU A 115 16.42 -6.27 -1.99
N MET A 116 15.90 -5.81 -0.85
CA MET A 116 16.36 -6.21 0.48
C MET A 116 15.29 -6.96 1.27
N GLY A 117 14.06 -6.46 1.28
CA GLY A 117 12.97 -7.02 2.08
C GLY A 117 12.55 -8.43 1.65
N ALA A 118 12.48 -8.70 0.34
CA ALA A 118 12.09 -10.01 -0.18
C ALA A 118 13.08 -11.10 0.26
N ARG A 119 14.36 -10.78 0.42
CA ARG A 119 15.42 -11.76 0.75
C ARG A 119 15.50 -12.11 2.24
N ARG A 120 14.63 -11.56 3.09
CA ARG A 120 14.68 -11.74 4.54
C ARG A 120 13.49 -12.55 5.05
N GLY A 121 13.76 -13.57 5.85
CA GLY A 121 12.72 -14.41 6.48
C GLY A 121 11.67 -14.89 5.48
N TRP A 122 10.39 -14.65 5.78
CA TRP A 122 9.26 -14.98 4.90
C TRP A 122 9.00 -13.99 3.75
N GLY A 123 9.91 -13.04 3.49
CA GLY A 123 9.73 -11.96 2.51
C GLY A 123 9.43 -12.45 1.09
N GLN A 124 10.08 -13.53 0.63
CA GLN A 124 9.82 -14.09 -0.70
C GLN A 124 8.40 -14.67 -0.80
N TRP A 125 7.94 -15.36 0.25
CA TRP A 125 6.58 -15.89 0.29
C TRP A 125 5.56 -14.76 0.27
N ALA A 126 5.79 -13.70 1.07
CA ALA A 126 4.94 -12.53 1.14
C ALA A 126 4.84 -11.83 -0.23
N ALA A 127 5.98 -11.64 -0.89
CA ALA A 127 6.03 -11.03 -2.22
C ALA A 127 5.28 -11.86 -3.26
N ARG A 128 5.57 -13.17 -3.34
CA ARG A 128 4.86 -14.09 -4.27
C ARG A 128 3.36 -14.07 -4.04
N ARG A 129 2.91 -14.05 -2.79
CA ARG A 129 1.49 -14.05 -2.45
C ARG A 129 0.79 -12.75 -2.83
N ALA A 130 1.45 -11.60 -2.65
CA ALA A 130 0.93 -10.31 -3.09
C ALA A 130 0.86 -10.22 -4.63
N LEU A 131 1.96 -10.57 -5.30
CA LEU A 131 2.08 -10.49 -6.76
C LEU A 131 1.12 -11.45 -7.49
N ALA A 132 0.84 -12.62 -6.94
CA ALA A 132 -0.13 -13.56 -7.50
C ALA A 132 -1.59 -13.03 -7.56
N ARG A 133 -1.89 -11.92 -6.87
CA ARG A 133 -3.21 -11.25 -6.90
C ARG A 133 -3.14 -9.84 -7.51
N THR A 134 -2.00 -9.47 -8.06
CA THR A 134 -1.74 -8.16 -8.63
C THR A 134 -2.19 -8.13 -10.09
N ALA A 135 -2.99 -7.13 -10.46
CA ALA A 135 -3.40 -6.88 -11.84
C ALA A 135 -2.33 -6.11 -12.63
N ALA A 136 -1.60 -5.21 -11.97
CA ALA A 136 -0.47 -4.49 -12.55
C ALA A 136 0.60 -4.19 -11.49
N PHE A 137 1.88 -4.30 -11.86
CA PHE A 137 3.01 -4.04 -10.97
C PHE A 137 3.75 -2.77 -11.40
N VAL A 138 3.88 -1.81 -10.48
CA VAL A 138 4.59 -0.54 -10.66
C VAL A 138 5.88 -0.57 -9.84
N CYS A 139 7.00 -0.29 -10.48
CA CYS A 139 8.30 -0.21 -9.81
C CYS A 139 9.17 0.88 -10.41
N ASP A 140 10.12 1.36 -9.61
CA ASP A 140 10.95 2.51 -9.94
C ASP A 140 11.98 2.21 -11.06
N CYS A 141 12.44 0.96 -11.19
CA CYS A 141 13.44 0.60 -12.22
C CYS A 141 13.43 -0.88 -12.63
N GLN A 142 14.14 -1.19 -13.72
CA GLN A 142 14.25 -2.54 -14.28
C GLN A 142 14.86 -3.56 -13.31
N ALA A 143 15.80 -3.14 -12.46
CA ALA A 143 16.40 -4.03 -11.46
C ALA A 143 15.38 -4.53 -10.43
N VAL A 144 14.40 -3.67 -10.07
CA VAL A 144 13.29 -4.04 -9.19
C VAL A 144 12.33 -4.99 -9.91
N ARG A 145 12.04 -4.74 -11.18
CA ARG A 145 11.22 -5.64 -12.02
C ARG A 145 11.85 -7.03 -12.16
N ALA A 146 13.17 -7.14 -12.30
CA ALA A 146 13.86 -8.42 -12.44
C ALA A 146 13.98 -9.21 -11.13
N ALA A 147 13.78 -8.55 -9.98
CA ALA A 147 13.94 -9.15 -8.66
C ALA A 147 12.61 -9.55 -7.98
N GLY A 148 11.46 -9.12 -8.52
CA GLY A 148 10.12 -9.49 -8.07
C GLY A 148 9.61 -10.75 -8.76
#